data_AF-A0A1C6ALN5-F1
#
_entry.id   AF-A0A1C6ALN5-F1
#
_cell.length_a   1.000
_cell.length_b   1.000
_cell.length_c   1.000
_cell.angle_alpha   90.00
_cell.angle_beta   90.00
_cell.angle_gamma   90.00
#
_symmetry.space_group_name_H-M   'P 1'
#
loop_
_entity.id
_entity.type
_entity.pdbx_description
1 polymer ?
#
loop_
_entity_poly.entity_id
_entity_poly.type
_entity_poly.pdbx_seq_one_letter_code
_entity_poly.pdbx_strand_id
1 'polypeptide(L)'
;MERKRKTTDLKFLAEFLEEMEWETEVIGEDMANPVLAAVLPMEEDYEATVVFTYIDLPEEDAEYTKYLQIYFSLEPDISEIPAEELLTFANQMNLLTLMGHFVYVPAADGQPQRVDFRYVLPLDAEKLPDEGIVGETLLNLMKYTQTAEALLLRRIAGDPMEKVLAEIQAAQEESGR
;
A
#
# COMPACT_ATOMS: atom_id res chain seq x y z
N MET A 1 -16.00 2.00 -14.33
CA MET A 1 -15.32 3.06 -15.13
C MET A 1 -14.87 2.51 -16.47
N GLU A 2 -14.93 3.29 -17.56
CA GLU A 2 -14.56 2.80 -18.90
C GLU A 2 -13.05 2.49 -19.00
N ARG A 3 -12.68 1.34 -19.59
CA ARG A 3 -11.29 0.85 -19.67
C ARG A 3 -10.31 1.92 -20.17
N LYS A 4 -10.66 2.59 -21.28
CA LYS A 4 -9.79 3.58 -21.92
C LYS A 4 -9.39 4.69 -20.94
N ARG A 5 -10.35 5.11 -20.10
CA ARG A 5 -10.12 6.14 -19.09
C ARG A 5 -9.17 5.65 -18.00
N LYS A 6 -9.34 4.42 -17.50
CA LYS A 6 -8.43 3.82 -16.51
C LYS A 6 -7.00 3.79 -17.04
N THR A 7 -6.81 3.30 -18.27
CA THR A 7 -5.49 3.24 -18.90
C THR A 7 -4.87 4.63 -19.05
N THR A 8 -5.66 5.63 -19.46
CA THR A 8 -5.19 7.03 -19.54
C THR A 8 -4.75 7.56 -18.18
N ASP A 9 -5.55 7.38 -17.14
CA ASP A 9 -5.21 7.85 -15.80
C ASP A 9 -3.97 7.16 -15.24
N LEU A 10 -3.83 5.84 -15.44
CA LEU A 10 -2.67 5.08 -14.96
C LEU A 10 -1.40 5.46 -15.70
N LYS A 11 -1.45 5.76 -17.01
CA LYS A 11 -0.30 6.27 -17.76
C LYS A 11 0.11 7.66 -17.32
N PHE A 12 -0.88 8.53 -17.05
CA PHE A 12 -0.62 9.84 -16.48
C PHE A 12 0.09 9.74 -15.13
N LEU A 13 -0.36 8.84 -14.25
CA LEU A 13 0.32 8.57 -12.99
C LEU A 13 1.71 7.96 -13.17
N ALA A 14 1.89 7.07 -14.15
CA ALA A 14 3.19 6.50 -14.47
C ALA A 14 4.21 7.59 -14.82
N GLU A 15 3.85 8.50 -15.74
CA GLU A 15 4.69 9.65 -16.12
C GLU A 15 5.07 10.51 -14.90
N PHE A 16 4.08 10.83 -14.05
CA PHE A 16 4.33 11.58 -12.81
C PHE A 16 5.29 10.85 -11.85
N LEU A 17 5.14 9.54 -11.65
CA LEU A 17 6.00 8.77 -10.76
C LEU A 17 7.41 8.61 -11.34
N GLU A 18 7.55 8.50 -12.66
CA GLU A 18 8.85 8.49 -13.34
C GLU A 18 9.59 9.82 -13.17
N GLU A 19 8.89 10.96 -13.16
CA GLU A 19 9.48 12.26 -12.81
C GLU A 19 10.01 12.30 -11.36
N MET A 20 9.45 11.47 -10.47
CA MET A 20 9.94 11.25 -9.11
C MET A 20 11.05 10.19 -9.02
N GLU A 21 11.57 9.72 -10.15
CA GLU A 21 12.61 8.69 -10.28
C GLU A 21 12.16 7.28 -9.86
N TRP A 22 10.86 6.98 -9.94
CA TRP A 22 10.34 5.63 -9.75
C TRP A 22 10.39 4.84 -11.06
N GLU A 23 10.63 3.54 -10.98
CA GLU A 23 10.44 2.67 -12.13
C GLU A 23 8.97 2.27 -12.22
N THR A 24 8.35 2.38 -13.40
CA THR A 24 6.92 2.12 -13.54
C THR A 24 6.59 1.23 -14.73
N GLU A 25 5.52 0.45 -14.59
CA GLU A 25 4.97 -0.38 -15.65
C GLU A 25 3.44 -0.39 -15.59
N VAL A 26 2.78 -0.03 -16.70
CA VAL A 26 1.33 -0.24 -16.85
C VAL A 26 1.08 -1.60 -17.48
N ILE A 27 0.57 -2.53 -16.67
CA ILE A 27 0.33 -3.92 -17.04
C ILE A 27 -1.13 -4.09 -17.48
N GLY A 28 -1.31 -4.85 -18.57
CA GLY A 28 -2.65 -5.25 -19.02
C GLY A 28 -3.47 -4.10 -19.59
N GLU A 29 -2.85 -3.18 -20.34
CA GLU A 29 -3.52 -2.01 -20.95
C GLU A 29 -4.79 -2.36 -21.75
N ASP A 30 -4.81 -3.53 -22.37
CA ASP A 30 -5.93 -4.03 -23.16
C ASP A 30 -7.00 -4.76 -22.31
N MET A 31 -6.72 -5.06 -21.05
CA MET A 31 -7.62 -5.75 -20.13
C MET A 31 -8.63 -4.78 -19.50
N ALA A 32 -9.73 -5.31 -18.95
CA ALA A 32 -10.75 -4.48 -18.31
C ALA A 32 -10.23 -3.70 -17.08
N ASN A 33 -9.26 -4.29 -16.39
CA ASN A 33 -8.63 -3.75 -15.19
C ASN A 33 -7.11 -3.69 -15.41
N PRO A 34 -6.63 -2.64 -16.10
CA PRO A 34 -5.20 -2.37 -16.14
C PRO A 34 -4.69 -2.02 -14.74
N VAL A 35 -3.40 -2.25 -14.53
CA VAL A 35 -2.71 -2.04 -13.26
C VAL A 35 -1.46 -1.23 -13.53
N LEU A 36 -1.16 -0.27 -12.66
CA LEU A 36 0.15 0.38 -12.63
C LEU A 36 0.95 -0.26 -11.49
N ALA A 37 2.09 -0.85 -11.81
CA ALA A 37 3.11 -1.22 -10.85
C ALA A 37 4.18 -0.12 -10.84
N ALA A 38 4.60 0.30 -9.66
CA ALA A 38 5.68 1.25 -9.49
C ALA A 38 6.64 0.75 -8.42
N VAL A 39 7.93 0.84 -8.69
CA VAL A 39 8.99 0.44 -7.78
C VAL A 39 9.72 1.70 -7.35
N LEU A 40 9.73 1.94 -6.04
CA LEU A 40 10.53 3.00 -5.44
C LEU A 40 11.92 2.44 -5.14
N PRO A 41 12.99 2.97 -5.76
CA PRO A 41 14.35 2.68 -5.33
C PRO A 41 14.58 3.32 -3.95
N MET A 42 14.85 2.50 -2.94
CA MET A 42 15.20 2.95 -1.59
C MET A 42 16.72 2.86 -1.36
N GLU A 43 17.25 3.58 -0.36
CA GLU A 43 18.65 3.41 0.04
C GLU A 43 18.88 1.98 0.58
N GLU A 44 20.00 1.35 0.22
CA GLU A 44 20.45 -0.01 0.62
C GLU A 44 19.76 -1.21 -0.09
N ASP A 45 19.81 -1.28 -1.44
CA ASP A 45 19.40 -2.45 -2.27
C ASP A 45 17.95 -2.95 -2.03
N TYR A 46 17.08 -2.07 -1.53
CA TYR A 46 15.69 -2.37 -1.23
C TYR A 46 14.75 -1.71 -2.24
N GLU A 47 13.79 -2.47 -2.75
CA GLU A 47 12.80 -2.02 -3.73
C GLU A 47 11.41 -2.21 -3.13
N ALA A 48 10.67 -1.11 -2.95
CA ALA A 48 9.28 -1.19 -2.49
C ALA A 48 8.34 -1.20 -3.71
N THR A 49 7.61 -2.30 -3.91
CA THR A 49 6.62 -2.39 -4.99
C THR A 49 5.26 -1.86 -4.54
N VAL A 50 4.75 -0.89 -5.29
CA VAL A 50 3.42 -0.28 -5.11
C VAL A 50 2.56 -0.57 -6.31
N VAL A 51 1.33 -0.96 -6.07
CA VAL A 51 0.38 -1.33 -7.11
C VAL A 51 -0.85 -0.42 -7.04
N PHE A 52 -1.21 0.13 -8.19
CA PHE A 52 -2.37 1.00 -8.35
C PHE A 52 -3.40 0.34 -9.26
N THR A 53 -4.64 0.28 -8.81
CA THR A 53 -5.74 -0.26 -9.60
C THR A 53 -7.04 0.47 -9.29
N TYR A 54 -7.90 0.64 -10.30
CA TYR A 54 -9.21 1.24 -10.10
C TYR A 54 -10.23 0.21 -9.64
N ILE A 55 -10.94 0.52 -8.56
CA ILE A 55 -12.10 -0.25 -8.11
C ILE A 55 -13.29 0.14 -8.99
N ASP A 56 -13.88 -0.85 -9.66
CA ASP A 56 -15.17 -0.67 -10.33
C ASP A 56 -16.29 -0.85 -9.32
N LEU A 57 -16.98 0.26 -9.02
CA LEU A 57 -18.26 0.24 -8.34
C LEU A 57 -19.41 0.37 -9.36
N PRO A 58 -20.62 -0.10 -9.02
CA PRO A 58 -21.82 0.20 -9.79
C PRO A 58 -21.98 1.72 -10.03
N GLU A 59 -22.52 2.13 -11.17
CA GLU A 59 -22.68 3.56 -11.49
C GLU A 59 -23.53 4.31 -10.46
N GLU A 60 -24.52 3.63 -9.87
CA GLU A 60 -25.37 4.17 -8.80
C GLU A 60 -24.60 4.51 -7.51
N ASP A 61 -23.46 3.84 -7.27
CA ASP A 61 -22.62 4.03 -6.09
C ASP A 61 -21.46 5.01 -6.34
N ALA A 62 -21.18 5.37 -7.60
CA ALA A 62 -19.95 6.06 -8.01
C ALA A 62 -20.14 7.02 -9.21
N GLU A 63 -21.19 7.83 -9.18
CA GLU A 63 -21.50 8.77 -10.28
C GLU A 63 -20.43 9.88 -10.44
N TYR A 64 -19.92 10.41 -9.32
CA TYR A 64 -19.03 11.59 -9.31
C TYR A 64 -17.60 11.28 -8.86
N THR A 65 -17.32 10.04 -8.49
CA THR A 65 -16.06 9.65 -7.86
C THR A 65 -15.55 8.36 -8.46
N LYS A 66 -14.25 8.32 -8.77
CA LYS A 66 -13.53 7.08 -9.08
C LYS A 66 -12.60 6.74 -7.91
N TYR A 67 -12.38 5.46 -7.70
CA TYR A 67 -11.67 4.97 -6.52
C TYR A 67 -10.38 4.27 -6.95
N LEU A 68 -9.25 4.92 -6.69
CA LEU A 68 -7.93 4.36 -6.94
C LEU A 68 -7.48 3.60 -5.70
N GLN A 69 -7.40 2.28 -5.78
CA GLN A 69 -6.76 1.47 -4.76
C GLN A 69 -5.24 1.54 -4.94
N ILE A 70 -4.55 1.88 -3.86
CA ILE A 70 -3.09 1.85 -3.74
C ILE A 70 -2.76 0.72 -2.77
N TYR A 71 -1.89 -0.17 -3.20
CA TYR A 71 -1.56 -1.41 -2.52
C TYR A 71 -0.04 -1.55 -2.38
N PHE A 72 0.41 -1.87 -1.18
CA PHE A 72 1.79 -2.26 -0.90
C PHE A 72 1.78 -3.68 -0.36
N SER A 73 2.66 -4.53 -0.88
CA SER A 73 2.97 -5.80 -0.23
C SER A 73 4.25 -5.60 0.56
N LEU A 74 4.25 -5.91 1.85
CA LEU A 74 5.50 -5.95 2.60
C LEU A 74 6.25 -7.21 2.17
N GLU A 75 7.55 -7.08 1.89
CA GLU A 75 8.38 -8.16 1.36
C GLU A 75 9.20 -9.00 2.39
N PRO A 76 9.27 -8.69 3.71
CA PRO A 76 10.08 -9.51 4.59
C PRO A 76 9.50 -10.93 4.69
N ASP A 77 10.39 -11.93 4.75
CA ASP A 77 9.98 -13.32 4.96
C ASP A 77 9.48 -13.51 6.39
N ILE A 78 8.15 -13.46 6.53
CA ILE A 78 7.45 -13.62 7.80
C ILE A 78 6.93 -15.05 8.00
N SER A 79 7.38 -16.03 7.21
CA SER A 79 6.86 -17.40 7.23
C SER A 79 7.00 -18.10 8.59
N GLU A 80 8.01 -17.74 9.38
CA GLU A 80 8.24 -18.30 10.71
C GLU A 80 7.47 -17.57 11.83
N ILE A 81 6.83 -16.44 11.55
CA ILE A 81 6.06 -15.68 12.55
C ILE A 81 4.64 -16.29 12.66
N PRO A 82 4.18 -16.62 13.89
CA PRO A 82 2.82 -17.12 14.09
C PRO A 82 1.74 -16.15 13.57
N ALA A 83 0.68 -16.71 12.98
CA ALA A 83 -0.43 -15.92 12.42
C ALA A 83 -1.10 -15.00 13.45
N GLU A 84 -1.22 -15.44 14.71
CA GLU A 84 -1.80 -14.63 15.79
C GLU A 84 -0.96 -13.39 16.12
N GLU A 85 0.37 -13.51 16.04
CA GLU A 85 1.30 -12.40 16.23
C GLU A 85 1.15 -11.40 15.08
N LEU A 86 1.06 -11.88 13.83
CA LEU A 86 0.90 -11.04 12.64
C LEU A 86 -0.46 -10.32 12.60
N LEU A 87 -1.54 -11.00 13.00
CA LEU A 87 -2.86 -10.40 13.16
C LEU A 87 -2.85 -9.29 14.21
N THR A 88 -2.21 -9.55 15.35
CA THR A 88 -2.08 -8.56 16.43
C THR A 88 -1.24 -7.39 15.98
N PHE A 89 -0.11 -7.65 15.32
CA PHE A 89 0.77 -6.64 14.74
C PHE A 89 0.04 -5.73 13.75
N ALA A 90 -0.65 -6.29 12.75
CA ALA A 90 -1.40 -5.52 11.76
C ALA A 90 -2.47 -4.64 12.44
N ASN A 91 -3.18 -5.19 13.43
CA ASN A 91 -4.18 -4.43 14.18
C ASN A 91 -3.56 -3.28 15.00
N GLN A 92 -2.40 -3.49 15.63
CA GLN A 92 -1.71 -2.44 16.38
C GLN A 92 -1.15 -1.36 15.45
N MET A 93 -0.58 -1.73 14.29
CA MET A 93 -0.18 -0.77 13.26
C MET A 93 -1.37 0.07 12.79
N ASN A 94 -2.55 -0.52 12.63
CA ASN A 94 -3.77 0.21 12.25
C ASN A 94 -4.22 1.26 13.27
N LEU A 95 -3.77 1.19 14.53
CA LEU A 95 -4.02 2.25 15.51
C LEU A 95 -3.12 3.48 15.30
N LEU A 96 -1.95 3.30 14.68
CA LEU A 96 -1.04 4.38 14.30
C LEU A 96 -1.38 4.99 12.94
N THR A 97 -1.87 4.16 12.02
CA THR A 97 -2.20 4.56 10.66
C THR A 97 -3.42 5.45 10.60
N LEU A 98 -3.29 6.62 9.94
CA LEU A 98 -4.41 7.52 9.67
C LEU A 98 -5.13 7.26 8.36
N MET A 99 -4.39 6.71 7.39
CA MET A 99 -4.84 6.57 6.02
C MET A 99 -4.54 5.14 5.58
N GLY A 100 -5.58 4.40 5.25
CA GLY A 100 -5.44 3.01 4.86
C GLY A 100 -5.37 2.07 6.05
N HIS A 101 -4.98 0.83 5.78
CA HIS A 101 -4.90 -0.21 6.79
C HIS A 101 -3.97 -1.35 6.35
N PHE A 102 -3.31 -1.94 7.33
CA PHE A 102 -2.61 -3.21 7.24
C PHE A 102 -3.59 -4.36 7.33
N VAL A 103 -3.33 -5.39 6.53
CA VAL A 103 -4.08 -6.64 6.46
C VAL A 103 -3.10 -7.79 6.50
N TYR A 104 -3.27 -8.70 7.46
CA TYR A 104 -2.61 -10.00 7.39
C TYR A 104 -3.35 -10.89 6.39
N VAL A 105 -2.60 -11.48 5.46
CA VAL A 105 -3.11 -12.46 4.50
C VAL A 105 -2.46 -13.81 4.81
N PRO A 106 -3.25 -14.84 5.19
CA PRO A 106 -2.70 -16.16 5.47
C PRO A 106 -2.19 -16.82 4.18
N ALA A 107 -1.27 -17.76 4.34
CA ALA A 107 -0.78 -18.57 3.22
C ALA A 107 -1.95 -19.35 2.59
N ALA A 108 -2.14 -19.21 1.28
CA ALA A 108 -3.21 -19.86 0.53
C ALA A 108 -2.81 -20.03 -0.95
N ASP A 109 -3.27 -21.11 -1.59
CA ASP A 109 -3.08 -21.35 -3.03
C ASP A 109 -1.63 -21.23 -3.52
N GLY A 110 -0.68 -21.72 -2.71
CA GLY A 110 0.77 -21.67 -3.02
C GLY A 110 1.42 -20.31 -2.80
N GLN A 111 0.68 -19.31 -2.32
CA GLN A 111 1.22 -18.02 -1.91
C GLN A 111 1.63 -18.06 -0.43
N PRO A 112 2.80 -17.48 -0.07
CA PRO A 112 3.20 -17.36 1.33
C PRO A 112 2.25 -16.41 2.09
N GLN A 113 2.27 -16.52 3.41
CA GLN A 113 1.61 -15.53 4.25
C GLN A 113 2.34 -14.19 4.12
N ARG A 114 1.58 -13.10 4.20
CA ARG A 114 2.12 -11.74 4.03
C ARG A 114 1.32 -10.73 4.84
N VAL A 115 1.88 -9.54 4.98
CA VAL A 115 1.16 -8.36 5.46
C VAL A 115 1.08 -7.39 4.29
N ASP A 116 -0.13 -6.99 3.94
CA ASP A 116 -0.41 -6.01 2.91
C ASP A 116 -0.77 -4.68 3.57
N PHE A 117 -0.53 -3.56 2.88
CA PHE A 117 -1.08 -2.27 3.23
C PHE A 117 -1.95 -1.74 2.10
N ARG A 118 -3.18 -1.33 2.43
CA ARG A 118 -4.20 -0.95 1.44
C ARG A 118 -4.79 0.41 1.76
N TYR A 119 -4.85 1.25 0.74
CA TYR A 119 -5.54 2.54 0.79
C TYR A 119 -6.41 2.70 -0.45
N VAL A 120 -7.56 3.36 -0.29
CA VAL A 120 -8.44 3.72 -1.40
C VAL A 120 -8.54 5.23 -1.45
N LEU A 121 -8.00 5.81 -2.53
CA LEU A 121 -8.03 7.24 -2.79
C LEU A 121 -9.25 7.58 -3.65
N PRO A 122 -10.26 8.29 -3.12
CA PRO A 122 -11.33 8.84 -3.92
C PRO A 122 -10.80 10.01 -4.76
N LEU A 123 -11.14 10.00 -6.05
CA LEU A 123 -10.75 11.02 -7.02
C LEU A 123 -11.99 11.50 -7.77
N ASP A 124 -11.94 12.73 -8.27
CA ASP A 124 -12.96 13.27 -9.18
C ASP A 124 -13.10 12.33 -10.38
N ALA A 125 -14.34 11.87 -10.66
CA ALA A 125 -14.57 10.94 -11.76
C ALA A 125 -14.09 11.53 -13.08
N GLU A 126 -14.24 12.84 -13.28
CA GLU A 126 -14.07 13.46 -14.58
C GLU A 126 -12.65 13.93 -14.91
N LYS A 127 -11.83 14.17 -13.89
CA LYS A 127 -10.48 14.76 -14.03
C LYS A 127 -9.38 13.72 -13.97
N LEU A 128 -8.21 14.07 -14.50
CA LEU A 128 -7.00 13.29 -14.21
C LEU A 128 -6.71 13.30 -12.69
N PRO A 129 -6.05 12.27 -12.14
CA PRO A 129 -5.58 12.29 -10.76
C PRO A 129 -4.75 13.55 -10.48
N ASP A 130 -4.94 14.15 -9.31
CA ASP A 130 -4.14 15.29 -8.88
C ASP A 130 -2.79 14.79 -8.35
N GLU A 131 -1.71 15.16 -9.03
CA GLU A 131 -0.34 14.75 -8.71
C GLU A 131 0.07 15.14 -7.29
N GLY A 132 -0.35 16.32 -6.81
CA GLY A 132 -0.05 16.78 -5.46
C GLY A 132 -0.73 15.91 -4.40
N ILE A 133 -2.01 15.59 -4.60
CA ILE A 133 -2.77 14.70 -3.70
C ILE A 133 -2.17 13.28 -3.72
N VAL A 134 -1.84 12.76 -4.90
CA VAL A 134 -1.28 11.41 -5.06
C VAL A 134 0.10 11.34 -4.43
N GLY A 135 0.98 12.31 -4.70
CA GLY A 135 2.32 12.39 -4.12
C GLY A 135 2.29 12.50 -2.58
N GLU A 136 1.48 13.40 -2.02
CA GLU A 136 1.33 13.52 -0.57
C GLU A 136 0.77 12.24 0.06
N THR A 137 -0.20 11.61 -0.59
CA THR A 137 -0.73 10.31 -0.18
C THR A 137 0.39 9.29 -0.11
N LEU A 138 1.14 9.10 -1.20
CA LEU A 138 2.20 8.09 -1.27
C LEU A 138 3.28 8.27 -0.22
N LEU A 139 3.73 9.51 0.04
CA LEU A 139 4.70 9.81 1.10
C LEU A 139 4.20 9.36 2.48
N ASN A 140 2.92 9.59 2.78
CA ASN A 140 2.32 9.15 4.04
C ASN A 140 2.19 7.62 4.10
N LEU A 141 1.75 6.97 3.02
CA LEU A 141 1.61 5.51 2.97
C LEU A 141 2.98 4.82 3.13
N MET A 142 4.01 5.30 2.42
CA MET A 142 5.39 4.82 2.51
C MET A 142 5.94 4.90 3.94
N LYS A 143 5.69 6.00 4.65
CA LYS A 143 6.11 6.13 6.05
C LYS A 143 5.54 5.01 6.92
N TYR A 144 4.27 4.67 6.71
CA TYR A 144 3.64 3.57 7.45
C TYR A 144 4.23 2.22 7.07
N THR A 145 4.39 1.93 5.77
CA THR A 145 4.91 0.64 5.30
C THR A 145 6.36 0.41 5.72
N GLN A 146 7.22 1.42 5.61
CA GLN A 146 8.61 1.38 6.10
C GLN A 146 8.68 1.12 7.60
N THR A 147 7.81 1.78 8.38
CA THR A 147 7.75 1.56 9.83
C THR A 147 7.34 0.12 10.14
N ALA A 148 6.29 -0.39 9.49
CA ALA A 148 5.83 -1.76 9.70
C ALA A 148 6.91 -2.79 9.31
N GLU A 149 7.56 -2.58 8.17
CA GLU A 149 8.61 -3.48 7.70
C GLU A 149 9.83 -3.49 8.62
N ALA A 150 10.31 -2.33 9.06
CA ALA A 150 11.43 -2.25 10.00
C ALA A 150 11.13 -2.99 11.31
N LEU A 151 9.89 -2.92 11.80
CA LEU A 151 9.43 -3.64 12.99
C LEU A 151 9.35 -5.16 12.75
N LEU A 152 8.87 -5.60 11.57
CA LEU A 152 8.85 -7.00 11.18
C LEU A 152 10.26 -7.57 11.02
N LEU A 153 11.19 -6.83 10.42
CA LEU A 153 12.59 -7.23 10.28
C LEU A 153 13.25 -7.43 11.66
N ARG A 154 12.91 -6.60 12.65
CA ARG A 154 13.37 -6.80 14.02
C ARG A 154 12.78 -8.04 14.67
N ARG A 155 11.48 -8.29 14.45
CA ARG A 155 10.83 -9.54 14.89
C ARG A 155 11.52 -10.77 14.30
N ILE A 156 11.91 -10.72 13.03
CA ILE A 156 12.67 -11.76 12.33
C ILE A 156 14.08 -11.90 12.92
N ALA A 157 14.74 -10.80 13.24
CA ALA A 157 16.05 -10.79 13.88
C ALA A 157 16.05 -11.30 15.34
N GLY A 158 14.87 -11.60 15.90
CA GLY A 158 14.71 -12.26 17.19
C GLY A 158 14.17 -11.38 18.32
N ASP A 159 13.79 -10.13 18.05
CA ASP A 159 13.04 -9.35 19.04
C ASP A 159 11.69 -10.04 19.33
N PRO A 160 11.28 -10.19 20.60
CA PRO A 160 9.97 -10.76 20.91
C PRO A 160 8.85 -9.82 20.44
N MET A 161 7.71 -10.38 20.03
CA MET A 161 6.59 -9.58 19.50
C MET A 161 6.09 -8.57 20.53
N GLU A 162 6.11 -8.90 21.83
CA GLU A 162 5.73 -7.97 22.89
C GLU A 162 6.58 -6.69 22.88
N LYS A 163 7.87 -6.78 22.56
CA LYS A 163 8.76 -5.62 22.45
C LYS A 163 8.42 -4.79 21.21
N VAL A 164 8.15 -5.44 20.08
CA VAL A 164 7.71 -4.78 18.85
C VAL A 164 6.40 -4.01 19.07
N LEU A 165 5.42 -4.64 19.71
CA LEU A 165 4.13 -4.02 20.01
C LEU A 165 4.24 -2.86 21.01
N ALA A 166 5.14 -2.95 21.99
CA ALA A 166 5.36 -1.87 22.95
C ALA A 166 5.87 -0.59 22.26
N GLU A 167 6.67 -0.70 21.21
CA GLU A 167 7.14 0.46 20.45
C GLU A 167 6.04 1.10 19.61
N ILE A 168 5.17 0.28 19.02
CA ILE A 168 3.97 0.77 18.34
C ILE A 168 3.10 1.58 19.32
N GLN A 169 2.92 1.07 20.54
CA GLN A 169 2.14 1.75 21.58
C GLN A 169 2.81 3.06 22.05
N ALA A 170 4.13 3.05 22.26
CA ALA A 170 4.86 4.26 22.63
C ALA A 170 4.75 5.36 21.55
N ALA A 171 4.87 4.99 20.28
CA ALA A 171 4.67 5.93 19.16
C ALA A 171 3.24 6.51 19.13
N GLN A 172 2.25 5.73 19.57
CA GLN A 172 0.87 6.19 19.68
C GLN A 172 0.73 7.28 20.74
N GLU A 173 1.29 7.03 21.93
CA GLU A 173 1.26 7.98 23.06
C GLU A 173 1.97 9.30 22.71
N GLU A 174 3.13 9.24 22.04
CA GLU A 174 3.87 10.43 21.58
C GLU A 174 3.10 11.24 20.53
N SER A 175 2.26 10.58 19.73
CA SER A 175 1.41 11.24 18.74
C SER A 175 0.17 11.93 19.36
N GLY A 176 -0.01 11.83 20.68
CA GLY A 176 -1.13 12.42 21.42
C GLY A 176 -2.46 11.71 21.19
N ARG A 177 -2.42 10.39 20.93
CA ARG A 177 -3.58 9.55 20.59
C ARG A 177 -3.82 8.43 21.59
#